data_AF-A0A959I722-F1
#
_entry.id   AF-A0A959I722-F1
#
_cell.length_a   1.000
_cell.length_b   1.000
_cell.length_c   1.000
_cell.angle_alpha   90.00
_cell.angle_beta   90.00
_cell.angle_gamma   90.00
#
_symmetry.space_group_name_H-M   'P 1'
#
loop_
_entity.id
_entity.type
_entity.pdbx_description
1 polymer ?
#
loop_
_entity_poly.entity_id
_entity_poly.type
_entity_poly.pdbx_seq_one_letter_code
_entity_poly.pdbx_strand_id
1 'polypeptide(L)'
;MKRRTFLSLFLLFAIGISFGQTTRAVVVGISDYEHPQMVDLDFAHLDAIAFANYLVSEEGRQLPKEQIVLLTASAATQAKILSAIQWLVEQSAPGDEAIFYFAGMSDRGRI
;
A
#
# COMPACT_ATOMS: atom_id res chain seq x y z
N MET A 1 13.31 -0.84 -61.82
CA MET A 1 13.48 0.34 -60.93
C MET A 1 12.08 0.85 -60.57
N LYS A 2 11.50 0.78 -59.37
CA LYS A 2 11.81 0.28 -58.03
C LYS A 2 10.50 -0.36 -57.48
N ARG A 3 10.56 -1.62 -57.04
CA ARG A 3 9.54 -2.20 -56.13
C ARG A 3 9.75 -1.55 -54.76
N ARG A 4 8.70 -0.97 -54.17
CA ARG A 4 8.69 -0.59 -52.76
C ARG A 4 7.36 -1.00 -52.15
N THR A 5 7.27 -2.30 -51.86
CA THR A 5 6.36 -2.88 -50.89
C THR A 5 6.56 -2.17 -49.54
N PHE A 6 5.60 -1.37 -49.11
CA PHE A 6 5.52 -0.90 -47.72
C PHE A 6 4.64 -1.89 -46.95
N LEU A 7 5.22 -3.03 -46.64
CA LEU A 7 4.59 -4.06 -45.83
C LEU A 7 4.85 -3.74 -44.35
N SER A 8 3.77 -3.35 -43.67
CA SER A 8 3.49 -3.55 -42.24
C SER A 8 4.64 -3.38 -41.24
N LEU A 9 4.59 -2.28 -40.49
CA LEU A 9 5.23 -2.18 -39.17
C LEU A 9 4.28 -1.47 -38.19
N PHE A 10 3.10 -2.02 -37.99
CA PHE A 10 2.18 -1.61 -36.92
C PHE A 10 1.53 -2.85 -36.28
N LEU A 11 2.37 -3.83 -35.95
CA LEU A 11 1.92 -5.07 -35.30
C LEU A 11 2.89 -5.50 -34.17
N LEU A 12 3.35 -4.55 -33.36
CA LEU A 12 4.13 -4.85 -32.14
C LEU A 12 3.66 -4.09 -30.89
N PHE A 13 2.53 -3.38 -30.95
CA PHE A 13 1.98 -2.69 -29.76
C PHE A 13 0.86 -3.47 -29.05
N ALA A 14 0.48 -4.64 -29.57
CA ALA A 14 -0.62 -5.46 -29.04
C ALA A 14 -0.15 -6.79 -28.42
N ILE A 15 1.12 -6.87 -27.98
CA ILE A 15 1.42 -7.83 -26.91
C ILE A 15 0.94 -7.14 -25.66
N GLY A 16 -0.32 -7.36 -25.32
CA GLY A 16 -0.87 -6.95 -24.04
C GLY A 16 0.00 -7.56 -22.94
N ILE A 17 0.93 -6.77 -22.43
CA ILE A 17 1.51 -7.03 -21.12
C ILE A 17 0.32 -6.80 -20.19
N SER A 18 -0.39 -7.87 -19.86
CA SER A 18 -1.22 -7.88 -18.67
C SER A 18 -0.25 -7.66 -17.51
N PHE A 19 -0.05 -6.41 -17.11
CA PHE A 19 0.48 -6.12 -15.79
C PHE A 19 -0.51 -6.78 -14.83
N GLY A 20 -0.09 -7.88 -14.21
CA GLY A 20 -0.91 -8.54 -13.21
C GLY A 20 -1.26 -7.50 -12.17
N GLN A 21 -2.56 -7.24 -11.99
CA GLN A 21 -3.06 -6.29 -11.01
C GLN A 21 -2.54 -6.72 -9.62
N THR A 22 -1.52 -6.03 -9.12
CA THR A 22 -0.91 -6.34 -7.83
C THR A 22 -1.57 -5.46 -6.78
N THR A 23 -1.99 -6.05 -5.67
CA THR A 23 -2.50 -5.29 -4.52
C THR A 23 -1.42 -5.19 -3.45
N ARG A 24 -1.03 -3.99 -3.04
CA ARG A 24 -0.11 -3.78 -1.91
C ARG A 24 -0.80 -2.99 -0.82
N ALA A 25 -0.39 -3.21 0.43
CA ALA A 25 -0.99 -2.54 1.57
C ALA A 25 0.07 -1.98 2.53
N VAL A 26 -0.20 -0.78 3.03
CA VAL A 26 0.43 -0.24 4.24
C VAL A 26 -0.67 -0.10 5.28
N VAL A 27 -0.49 -0.76 6.43
CA VAL A 27 -1.47 -0.85 7.50
C VAL A 27 -0.82 -0.32 8.77
N VAL A 28 -1.39 0.75 9.34
CA VAL A 28 -0.79 1.48 10.47
C VAL A 28 -1.79 1.51 11.63
N GLY A 29 -1.31 1.17 12.84
CA GLY A 29 -2.09 1.24 14.07
C GLY A 29 -1.29 1.86 15.20
N ILE A 30 -1.69 3.05 15.68
CA ILE A 30 -1.00 3.78 16.74
C ILE A 30 -1.92 3.88 17.95
N SER A 31 -1.51 3.17 19.02
CA SER A 31 -2.20 3.16 20.31
C SER A 31 -1.44 3.93 21.39
N ASP A 32 -0.11 3.89 21.35
CA ASP A 32 0.78 4.48 22.35
C ASP A 32 1.39 5.75 21.77
N TYR A 33 1.10 6.89 22.39
CA TYR A 33 1.56 8.21 21.96
C TYR A 33 2.55 8.77 22.99
N GLU A 34 3.81 8.95 22.58
CA GLU A 34 4.86 9.49 23.45
C GLU A 34 4.57 10.92 23.97
N HIS A 35 3.71 11.67 23.28
CA HIS A 35 3.44 13.06 23.63
C HIS A 35 2.55 13.14 24.87
N PRO A 36 2.95 13.83 25.95
CA PRO A 36 2.25 13.81 27.24
C PRO A 36 0.86 14.44 27.23
N GLN A 37 0.49 15.15 26.15
CA GLN A 37 -0.84 15.73 25.96
C GLN A 37 -1.77 14.83 25.11
N MET A 38 -1.26 13.72 24.59
CA MET A 38 -2.06 12.74 23.86
C MET A 38 -2.51 11.63 24.79
N VAL A 39 -3.74 11.19 24.61
CA VAL A 39 -4.30 10.04 25.35
C VAL A 39 -4.08 8.80 24.50
N ASP A 40 -3.49 7.78 25.11
CA ASP A 40 -3.33 6.47 24.49
C ASP A 40 -4.68 5.85 24.12
N LEU A 41 -4.69 5.09 23.04
CA LEU A 41 -5.85 4.36 22.56
C LEU A 41 -5.69 2.88 22.85
N ASP A 42 -6.74 2.23 23.34
CA ASP A 42 -6.65 0.81 23.70
C ASP A 42 -6.53 -0.13 22.48
N PHE A 43 -7.12 0.22 21.33
CA PHE A 43 -7.41 -0.77 20.26
C PHE A 43 -6.86 -0.46 18.87
N ALA A 44 -6.30 0.72 18.60
CA ALA A 44 -5.86 1.10 17.26
C ALA A 44 -4.80 0.14 16.66
N HIS A 45 -3.87 -0.36 17.47
CA HIS A 45 -2.92 -1.39 17.04
C HIS A 45 -3.59 -2.75 16.76
N LEU A 46 -4.62 -3.11 17.52
CA LEU A 46 -5.39 -4.36 17.32
C LEU A 46 -6.23 -4.28 16.04
N ASP A 47 -6.82 -3.13 15.75
CA ASP A 47 -7.56 -2.89 14.51
C ASP A 47 -6.64 -3.06 13.28
N ALA A 48 -5.43 -2.50 13.33
CA ALA A 48 -4.43 -2.67 12.28
C ALA A 48 -4.01 -4.14 12.09
N ILE A 49 -3.80 -4.88 13.19
CA ILE A 49 -3.48 -6.31 13.13
C ILE A 49 -4.65 -7.11 12.54
N ALA A 50 -5.88 -6.83 12.98
CA ALA A 50 -7.07 -7.50 12.49
C ALA A 50 -7.27 -7.25 10.99
N PHE A 51 -7.08 -6.01 10.53
CA PHE A 51 -7.19 -5.68 9.12
C PHE A 51 -6.07 -6.33 8.28
N ALA A 52 -4.82 -6.31 8.75
CA ALA A 52 -3.72 -7.01 8.06
C ALA A 52 -3.98 -8.52 7.96
N ASN A 53 -4.50 -9.15 9.02
CA ASN A 53 -4.87 -10.56 9.00
C ASN A 53 -6.01 -10.85 8.03
N TYR A 54 -7.02 -9.97 7.96
CA TYR A 54 -8.10 -10.06 6.98
C TYR A 54 -7.56 -9.97 5.54
N LEU A 55 -6.61 -9.07 5.26
CA LEU A 55 -6.01 -8.98 3.92
C LEU A 55 -5.30 -10.28 3.48
N VAL A 56 -4.77 -11.04 4.43
CA VAL A 56 -4.10 -12.34 4.17
C VAL A 56 -5.10 -13.49 4.06
N SER A 57 -6.26 -13.42 4.71
CA SER A 57 -7.18 -14.56 4.85
C SER A 57 -7.90 -14.93 3.55
N GLU A 58 -8.42 -16.17 3.50
CA GLU A 58 -9.19 -16.69 2.36
C GLU A 58 -10.47 -15.86 2.11
N GLU A 59 -11.11 -15.41 3.18
CA GLU A 59 -12.33 -14.60 3.17
C GLU A 59 -12.08 -13.13 2.82
N GLY A 60 -10.82 -12.69 2.89
CA GLY A 60 -10.42 -11.35 2.52
C GLY A 60 -9.81 -11.29 1.13
N ARG A 61 -8.55 -10.88 1.06
CA ARG A 61 -7.87 -10.56 -0.21
C ARG A 61 -6.83 -11.60 -0.61
N GLN A 62 -6.53 -12.58 0.26
CA GLN A 62 -5.50 -13.60 0.03
C GLN A 62 -4.16 -13.01 -0.40
N LEU A 63 -3.81 -11.83 0.15
CA LEU A 63 -2.56 -11.18 -0.19
C LEU A 63 -1.37 -11.94 0.41
N PRO A 64 -0.28 -12.13 -0.36
CA PRO A 64 1.00 -12.53 0.20
C PRO A 64 1.42 -11.55 1.30
N LYS A 65 1.99 -12.05 2.39
CA LYS A 65 2.40 -11.21 3.53
C LYS A 65 3.46 -10.17 3.11
N GLU A 66 4.26 -10.49 2.11
CA GLU A 66 5.31 -9.63 1.55
C GLU A 66 4.74 -8.40 0.83
N GLN A 67 3.45 -8.42 0.47
CA GLN A 67 2.73 -7.28 -0.11
C GLN A 67 2.10 -6.36 0.95
N ILE A 68 2.27 -6.67 2.24
CA ILE A 68 1.69 -5.93 3.36
C ILE A 68 2.80 -5.42 4.28
N VAL A 69 2.84 -4.11 4.48
CA VAL A 69 3.65 -3.47 5.51
C VAL A 69 2.73 -3.14 6.69
N LEU A 70 2.91 -3.84 7.81
CA LEU A 70 2.20 -3.57 9.07
C LEU A 70 3.11 -2.78 10.02
N LEU A 71 2.65 -1.61 10.47
CA LEU A 71 3.33 -0.76 11.44
C LEU A 71 2.46 -0.55 12.67
N THR A 72 2.90 -1.06 13.82
CA THR A 72 2.22 -0.88 15.12
C THR A 72 3.22 -0.50 16.22
N ALA A 73 2.69 0.05 17.32
CA ALA A 73 3.47 0.44 18.51
C ALA A 73 4.72 1.28 18.14
N SER A 74 5.88 0.96 18.71
CA SER A 74 7.16 1.67 18.48
C SER A 74 7.68 1.58 17.04
N ALA A 75 7.12 0.72 16.18
CA ALA A 75 7.47 0.69 14.77
C ALA A 75 6.71 1.73 13.94
N ALA A 76 5.59 2.28 14.44
CA ALA A 76 4.77 3.26 13.73
C ALA A 76 5.30 4.70 13.88
N THR A 77 6.61 4.89 13.71
CA THR A 77 7.20 6.24 13.74
C THR A 77 6.87 7.01 12.46
N GLN A 78 6.84 8.34 12.53
CA GLN A 78 6.60 9.19 11.36
C GLN A 78 7.52 8.84 10.19
N ALA A 79 8.83 8.65 10.46
CA ALA A 79 9.80 8.30 9.43
C ALA A 79 9.46 6.96 8.75
N LYS A 80 9.11 5.92 9.52
CA LYS A 80 8.77 4.61 8.97
C LYS A 80 7.46 4.63 8.18
N ILE A 81 6.46 5.38 8.65
CA ILE A 81 5.19 5.55 7.95
C ILE A 81 5.42 6.25 6.61
N LEU A 82 6.19 7.33 6.58
CA LEU A 82 6.51 8.05 5.35
C LEU A 82 7.30 7.17 4.37
N SER A 83 8.29 6.41 4.86
CA SER A 83 9.03 5.45 4.02
C SER A 83 8.13 4.33 3.48
N ALA A 84 7.17 3.84 4.26
CA ALA A 84 6.22 2.82 3.82
C ALA A 84 5.26 3.36 2.76
N ILE A 85 4.77 4.60 2.92
CA ILE A 85 3.94 5.27 1.91
C ILE A 85 4.74 5.49 0.63
N GLN A 86 6.00 5.94 0.74
CA GLN A 86 6.88 6.11 -0.41
C GLN A 86 7.10 4.78 -1.14
N TRP A 87 7.41 3.70 -0.42
CA TRP A 87 7.50 2.36 -0.97
C TRP A 87 6.22 1.93 -1.69
N LEU A 88 5.05 2.19 -1.09
CA LEU A 88 3.76 1.83 -1.67
C LEU A 88 3.54 2.53 -3.02
N VAL A 89 3.89 3.82 -3.11
CA VAL A 89 3.80 4.60 -4.35
C VAL A 89 4.82 4.10 -5.39
N GLU A 90 6.09 3.94 -5.00
CA GLU A 90 7.18 3.54 -5.91
C GLU A 90 6.99 2.13 -6.48
N GLN A 91 6.36 1.23 -5.74
CA GLN A 91 6.12 -0.14 -6.20
C GLN A 91 4.82 -0.30 -6.98
N SER A 92 3.95 0.72 -7.01
CA SER A 92 2.66 0.65 -7.71
C SER A 92 2.79 1.08 -9.17
N ALA A 93 2.13 0.34 -10.06
CA ALA A 93 2.01 0.66 -11.49
C ALA A 93 0.55 0.92 -11.90
N PRO A 94 0.27 1.48 -13.08
CA PRO A 94 -1.10 1.59 -13.59
C PRO A 94 -1.81 0.24 -13.60
N GLY A 95 -2.95 0.15 -12.92
CA GLY A 95 -3.73 -1.09 -12.76
C GLY A 95 -3.52 -1.81 -11.43
N ASP A 96 -2.49 -1.46 -10.65
CA ASP A 96 -2.32 -1.95 -9.28
C ASP A 96 -3.34 -1.32 -8.31
N GLU A 97 -3.55 -1.98 -7.18
CA GLU A 97 -4.31 -1.42 -6.05
C GLU A 97 -3.38 -1.16 -4.87
N ALA A 98 -3.34 0.10 -4.42
CA ALA A 98 -2.61 0.51 -3.24
C ALA A 98 -3.59 0.76 -2.09
N ILE A 99 -3.48 -0.02 -1.02
CA ILE A 99 -4.29 0.10 0.20
C ILE A 99 -3.47 0.83 1.25
N PHE A 100 -4.00 1.94 1.77
CA PHE A 100 -3.47 2.59 2.96
C PHE A 100 -4.53 2.57 4.05
N TYR A 101 -4.24 1.92 5.17
CA TYR A 101 -5.11 1.85 6.34
C TYR A 101 -4.41 2.51 7.52
N PHE A 102 -5.14 3.35 8.25
CA PHE A 102 -4.66 4.02 9.45
C PHE A 102 -5.72 3.97 10.55
N ALA A 103 -5.33 3.44 11.70
CA ALA A 103 -6.06 3.53 12.96
C ALA A 103 -5.20 4.30 13.98
N GLY A 104 -5.78 5.34 14.56
CA GLY A 104 -5.08 6.19 15.53
C GLY A 104 -5.82 7.50 15.77
N MET A 105 -5.32 8.28 16.71
CA MET A 105 -5.72 9.64 16.98
C MET A 105 -5.30 10.56 15.83
N SER A 106 -6.22 11.41 15.38
CA SER A 106 -5.95 12.52 14.47
C SER A 106 -6.13 13.82 15.25
N ASP A 107 -5.08 14.62 15.34
CA ASP A 107 -5.19 16.00 15.82
C ASP A 107 -5.27 16.94 14.61
N ARG A 108 -6.08 17.99 14.72
CA ARG A 108 -6.07 19.06 13.73
C ARG A 108 -4.78 19.85 13.96
N GLY A 109 -3.75 19.53 13.19
CA GLY A 109 -2.55 20.34 13.12
C GLY A 109 -2.93 21.82 13.07
N ARG A 110 -2.55 22.58 14.10
CA ARG A 110 -2.46 24.04 14.00
C ARG A 110 -1.27 24.33 13.10
N ILE A 111 -1.49 24.21 11.79
CA ILE A 111 -0.63 24.78 10.76
C ILE A 111 -0.81 26.30 10.71
#